data_AF-A0AA97FCM1-F1
#
_entry.id   AF-A0AA97FCM1-F1
#
_cell.length_a   1.000
_cell.length_b   1.000
_cell.length_c   1.000
_cell.angle_alpha   90.00
_cell.angle_beta   90.00
_cell.angle_gamma   90.00
#
_symmetry.space_group_name_H-M   'P 1'
#
loop_
_entity.id
_entity.type
_entity.pdbx_description
1 polymer ?
#
loop_
_entity_poly.entity_id
_entity_poly.type
_entity_poly.pdbx_seq_one_letter_code
_entity_poly.pdbx_strand_id
1 'polypeptide(L)'
;MKIYRDGDTFIAPRGSYFEGNVKINGDFIVPSGTHFWGHLNVLGKLDLGPKSSVKSYVESKDAVIGPGAIISGNLDAKGNVTICDNAKVGNIKSEGDVVLRPGVEVGDVKSEGTIFVYGKIMSGKLLGRQVKVLRDPRI
;
A
#
# COMPACT_ATOMS: atom_id res chain seq x y z
N MET A 1 4.84 1.45 -23.42
CA MET A 1 5.62 1.50 -22.16
C MET A 1 6.21 0.12 -21.89
N LYS A 2 7.52 -0.02 -21.64
CA LYS A 2 8.16 -1.33 -21.40
C LYS A 2 8.27 -1.56 -19.90
N ILE A 3 7.50 -2.51 -19.38
CA ILE A 3 7.65 -3.03 -18.02
C ILE A 3 8.80 -4.05 -18.08
N TYR A 4 9.79 -3.91 -17.21
CA TYR A 4 10.86 -4.90 -17.11
C TYR A 4 10.33 -6.10 -16.35
N ARG A 5 10.59 -7.30 -16.85
CA ARG A 5 10.19 -8.55 -16.19
C ARG A 5 11.45 -9.34 -15.89
N ASP A 6 11.63 -9.68 -14.62
CA ASP A 6 12.66 -10.60 -14.14
C ASP A 6 11.96 -11.75 -13.39
N GLY A 7 11.82 -12.90 -14.05
CA GLY A 7 11.01 -14.01 -13.55
C GLY A 7 9.54 -13.61 -13.33
N ASP A 8 9.09 -13.69 -12.08
CA ASP A 8 7.73 -13.31 -11.65
C ASP A 8 7.64 -11.87 -11.14
N THR A 9 8.75 -11.12 -11.18
CA THR A 9 8.79 -9.72 -10.77
C THR A 9 8.67 -8.81 -11.97
N PHE A 10 7.72 -7.88 -11.90
CA PHE A 10 7.48 -6.84 -12.87
C PHE A 10 7.95 -5.51 -12.27
N ILE A 11 8.74 -4.74 -13.02
CA ILE A 11 9.31 -3.48 -12.58
C ILE A 11 8.87 -2.40 -13.54
N ALA A 12 8.12 -1.42 -13.02
CA ALA A 12 7.76 -0.24 -13.80
C ALA A 12 8.99 0.69 -13.96
N PRO A 13 9.14 1.39 -15.10
CA PRO A 13 10.14 2.45 -15.22
C PRO A 13 9.85 3.63 -14.28
N ARG A 14 10.88 4.40 -13.92
CA ARG A 14 10.73 5.61 -13.08
C ARG A 14 9.84 6.65 -13.76
N GLY A 15 8.99 7.32 -12.98
CA GLY A 15 8.11 8.37 -13.49
C GLY A 15 7.04 7.85 -14.45
N SER A 16 6.61 6.60 -14.26
CA SER A 16 5.63 5.97 -15.11
C SER A 16 4.23 6.54 -14.92
N TYR A 17 3.44 6.56 -16.00
CA TYR A 17 2.04 6.94 -15.99
C TYR A 17 1.20 5.83 -16.61
N PHE A 18 0.24 5.32 -15.85
CA PHE A 18 -0.69 4.29 -16.26
C PHE A 18 -2.10 4.85 -16.27
N GLU A 19 -2.65 5.10 -17.45
CA GLU A 19 -4.00 5.67 -17.61
C GLU A 19 -5.10 4.61 -17.44
N GLY A 20 -4.80 3.35 -17.73
CA GLY A 20 -5.74 2.23 -17.65
C GLY A 20 -5.56 1.33 -16.43
N ASN A 21 -6.38 0.28 -16.38
CA ASN A 21 -6.27 -0.77 -15.38
C ASN A 21 -4.99 -1.59 -15.61
N VAL A 22 -4.26 -1.86 -14.54
CA VAL A 22 -3.00 -2.61 -14.57
C VAL A 22 -3.22 -3.92 -13.82
N LYS A 23 -3.00 -5.04 -14.51
CA LYS A 23 -3.00 -6.38 -13.93
C LYS A 23 -1.62 -7.00 -14.03
N ILE A 24 -1.07 -7.41 -12.89
CA ILE A 24 0.24 -8.04 -12.79
C ILE A 24 0.07 -9.43 -12.16
N ASN A 25 0.44 -10.46 -12.92
CA ASN A 25 0.39 -11.86 -12.47
C ASN A 25 1.71 -12.25 -11.79
N GLY A 26 2.10 -11.54 -10.74
CA GLY A 26 3.36 -11.71 -10.05
C GLY A 26 3.63 -10.57 -9.08
N ASP A 27 4.89 -10.39 -8.68
CA ASP A 27 5.32 -9.28 -7.85
C ASP A 27 5.45 -8.01 -8.70
N PHE A 28 5.12 -6.86 -8.13
CA PHE A 28 5.18 -5.59 -8.84
C PHE A 28 5.95 -4.55 -8.05
N ILE A 29 7.11 -4.16 -8.58
CA ILE A 29 7.94 -3.10 -8.03
C ILE A 29 7.67 -1.83 -8.83
N VAL A 30 7.10 -0.86 -8.14
CA VAL A 30 6.82 0.45 -8.67
C VAL A 30 7.86 1.43 -8.13
N PRO A 31 8.64 2.09 -8.97
CA PRO A 31 9.57 3.10 -8.51
C PRO A 31 8.85 4.38 -8.10
N SER A 32 9.57 5.24 -7.39
CA SER A 32 9.09 6.53 -6.92
C SER A 32 8.48 7.42 -8.01
N GLY A 33 7.44 8.17 -7.67
CA GLY A 33 6.81 9.14 -8.58
C GLY A 33 6.04 8.51 -9.73
N THR A 34 5.51 7.29 -9.54
CA THR A 34 4.67 6.63 -10.53
C THR A 34 3.21 6.94 -10.27
N HIS A 35 2.42 7.13 -11.33
CA HIS A 35 1.02 7.50 -11.21
C HIS A 35 0.12 6.50 -11.95
N PHE A 36 -0.89 5.97 -11.25
CA PHE A 36 -1.94 5.10 -11.79
C PHE A 36 -3.28 5.82 -11.69
N TRP A 37 -3.96 5.96 -12.82
CA TRP A 37 -5.32 6.47 -12.88
C TRP A 37 -6.35 5.35 -12.72
N GLY A 38 -6.06 4.17 -13.29
CA GLY A 38 -6.92 3.01 -13.22
C GLY A 38 -6.74 2.15 -11.97
N HIS A 39 -7.38 1.00 -12.02
CA HIS A 39 -7.32 -0.04 -11.00
C HIS A 39 -5.98 -0.79 -11.06
N LEU A 40 -5.39 -1.09 -9.90
CA LEU A 40 -4.13 -1.83 -9.82
C LEU A 40 -4.37 -3.19 -9.15
N ASN A 41 -4.29 -4.27 -9.92
CA ASN A 41 -4.43 -5.65 -9.42
C ASN A 41 -3.08 -6.37 -9.56
N VAL A 42 -2.51 -6.78 -8.44
CA VAL A 42 -1.22 -7.48 -8.34
C VAL A 42 -1.44 -8.81 -7.64
N LEU A 43 -1.26 -9.93 -8.34
CA LEU A 43 -1.47 -11.24 -7.72
C LEU A 43 -0.41 -11.60 -6.67
N GLY A 44 0.77 -11.00 -6.76
CA GLY A 44 1.86 -11.16 -5.80
C GLY A 44 1.99 -9.97 -4.85
N LYS A 45 3.23 -9.66 -4.50
CA LYS A 45 3.60 -8.53 -3.65
C LYS A 45 3.66 -7.24 -4.45
N LEU A 46 2.97 -6.21 -3.99
CA LEU A 46 3.08 -4.84 -4.49
C LEU A 46 4.07 -4.05 -3.62
N ASP A 47 5.10 -3.48 -4.25
CA ASP A 47 5.97 -2.47 -3.65
C ASP A 47 5.73 -1.14 -4.37
N LEU A 48 4.95 -0.26 -3.73
CA LEU A 48 4.61 1.05 -4.27
C LEU A 48 5.65 2.07 -3.80
N GLY A 49 6.55 2.48 -4.69
CA GLY A 49 7.61 3.42 -4.37
C GLY A 49 7.11 4.77 -3.83
N PRO A 50 7.98 5.55 -3.16
CA PRO A 50 7.61 6.78 -2.49
C PRO A 50 7.04 7.83 -3.46
N LYS A 51 6.14 8.67 -2.96
CA LYS A 51 5.46 9.74 -3.73
C LYS A 51 4.71 9.25 -4.98
N SER A 52 4.43 7.95 -5.08
CA SER A 52 3.58 7.40 -6.14
C SER A 52 2.12 7.61 -5.80
N SER A 53 1.24 7.61 -6.80
CA SER A 53 -0.20 7.76 -6.56
C SER A 53 -1.04 6.75 -7.33
N VAL A 54 -2.05 6.20 -6.68
CA VAL A 54 -3.12 5.41 -7.29
C VAL A 54 -4.44 6.13 -7.06
N LYS A 55 -5.12 6.53 -8.14
CA LYS A 55 -6.40 7.27 -8.04
C LYS A 55 -7.60 6.37 -7.78
N SER A 56 -7.45 5.06 -7.93
CA SER A 56 -8.51 4.09 -7.77
C SER A 56 -8.19 3.04 -6.69
N TYR A 57 -8.81 1.87 -6.76
CA TYR A 57 -8.56 0.74 -5.86
C TYR A 57 -7.29 -0.03 -6.22
N VAL A 58 -6.74 -0.68 -5.19
CA VAL A 58 -5.56 -1.55 -5.28
C VAL A 58 -5.90 -2.91 -4.68
N GLU A 59 -5.64 -3.98 -5.42
CA GLU A 59 -5.75 -5.36 -4.96
C GLU A 59 -4.37 -5.99 -4.98
N SER A 60 -3.97 -6.63 -3.88
CA SER A 60 -2.67 -7.32 -3.80
C SER A 60 -2.71 -8.57 -2.94
N LYS A 61 -1.68 -9.43 -3.04
CA LYS A 61 -1.46 -10.44 -2.00
C LYS A 61 -0.85 -9.76 -0.77
N ASP A 62 0.32 -9.16 -0.94
CA ASP A 62 1.00 -8.37 0.08
C ASP A 62 1.25 -6.97 -0.47
N ALA A 63 1.21 -5.94 0.38
CA ALA A 63 1.44 -4.55 -0.05
C ALA A 63 2.45 -3.84 0.84
N VAL A 64 3.40 -3.15 0.22
CA VAL A 64 4.28 -2.17 0.85
C VAL A 64 4.03 -0.84 0.15
N ILE A 65 3.49 0.12 0.90
CA ILE A 65 3.19 1.45 0.41
C ILE A 65 4.27 2.40 0.91
N GLY A 66 5.04 2.94 -0.03
CA GLY A 66 6.20 3.78 0.24
C GLY A 66 5.85 5.15 0.82
N PRO A 67 6.83 5.85 1.40
CA PRO A 67 6.60 7.14 2.06
C PRO A 67 5.96 8.19 1.14
N GLY A 68 4.95 8.90 1.65
CA GLY A 68 4.25 9.95 0.91
C GLY A 68 3.47 9.46 -0.32
N ALA A 69 3.27 8.15 -0.47
CA ALA A 69 2.41 7.62 -1.53
C ALA A 69 0.92 7.91 -1.23
N ILE A 70 0.12 8.04 -2.28
CA ILE A 70 -1.30 8.40 -2.16
C ILE A 70 -2.16 7.38 -2.90
N ILE A 71 -3.00 6.65 -2.17
CA ILE A 71 -4.03 5.78 -2.72
C ILE A 71 -5.39 6.40 -2.40
N SER A 72 -6.05 6.97 -3.40
CA SER A 72 -7.36 7.62 -3.21
C SER A 72 -8.49 6.61 -2.99
N GLY A 73 -8.34 5.37 -3.47
CA GLY A 73 -9.32 4.30 -3.27
C GLY A 73 -8.99 3.36 -2.12
N ASN A 74 -9.62 2.19 -2.15
CA ASN A 74 -9.40 1.13 -1.17
C ASN A 74 -8.17 0.29 -1.52
N LEU A 75 -7.46 -0.18 -0.50
CA LEU A 75 -6.38 -1.15 -0.60
C LEU A 75 -6.85 -2.48 0.01
N ASP A 76 -7.09 -3.45 -0.85
CA ASP A 76 -7.49 -4.80 -0.47
C ASP A 76 -6.31 -5.76 -0.62
N ALA A 77 -5.87 -6.36 0.48
CA ALA A 77 -4.77 -7.31 0.53
C ALA A 77 -5.18 -8.64 1.16
N LYS A 78 -4.76 -9.75 0.56
CA LYS A 78 -4.98 -11.10 1.14
C LYS A 78 -3.96 -11.49 2.21
N GLY A 79 -2.90 -10.69 2.35
CA GLY A 79 -1.78 -10.92 3.23
C GLY A 79 -1.47 -9.64 3.99
N ASN A 80 -0.18 -9.42 4.22
CA ASN A 80 0.29 -8.34 5.09
C ASN A 80 0.37 -7.01 4.33
N VAL A 81 0.06 -5.94 5.04
CA VAL A 81 0.13 -4.56 4.51
C VAL A 81 1.04 -3.73 5.37
N THR A 82 2.01 -3.05 4.75
CA THR A 82 2.86 -2.06 5.42
C THR A 82 2.69 -0.71 4.76
N ILE A 83 2.27 0.29 5.53
CA ILE A 83 2.12 1.68 5.10
C ILE A 83 3.22 2.52 5.71
N CYS A 84 4.07 3.11 4.87
CA CYS A 84 5.20 3.93 5.29
C CYS A 84 4.83 5.38 5.61
N ASP A 85 5.80 6.10 6.16
CA ASP A 85 5.64 7.43 6.74
C ASP A 85 4.95 8.41 5.79
N ASN A 86 3.99 9.18 6.32
CA ASN A 86 3.24 10.23 5.59
C ASN A 86 2.45 9.75 4.35
N ALA A 87 2.23 8.45 4.18
CA ALA A 87 1.37 7.95 3.11
C ALA A 87 -0.11 8.20 3.41
N LYS A 88 -0.91 8.38 2.36
CA LYS A 88 -2.36 8.60 2.43
C LYS A 88 -3.09 7.46 1.72
N VAL A 89 -3.99 6.78 2.40
CA VAL A 89 -4.74 5.64 1.83
C VAL A 89 -6.23 5.82 2.14
N GLY A 90 -7.12 5.51 1.21
CA GLY A 90 -8.57 5.62 1.40
C GLY A 90 -9.07 4.70 2.52
N ASN A 91 -9.28 3.42 2.24
CA ASN A 91 -9.56 2.40 3.27
C ASN A 91 -8.62 1.21 3.07
N ILE A 92 -8.35 0.45 4.13
CA ILE A 92 -7.50 -0.73 4.07
C ILE A 92 -8.32 -1.94 4.51
N LYS A 93 -8.31 -3.00 3.71
CA LYS A 93 -8.78 -4.33 4.09
C LYS A 93 -7.63 -5.31 3.93
N SER A 94 -7.29 -6.03 4.98
CA SER A 94 -6.23 -7.02 4.98
C SER A 94 -6.67 -8.28 5.70
N GLU A 95 -6.38 -9.45 5.14
CA GLU A 95 -6.54 -10.73 5.86
C GLU A 95 -5.33 -11.02 6.77
N GLY A 96 -4.21 -10.33 6.56
CA GLY A 96 -2.99 -10.44 7.37
C GLY A 96 -2.81 -9.29 8.37
N ASP A 97 -1.56 -9.10 8.79
CA ASP A 97 -1.16 -8.01 9.69
C ASP A 97 -1.06 -6.69 8.92
N VAL A 98 -1.41 -5.59 9.59
CA VAL A 98 -1.31 -4.24 9.03
C VAL A 98 -0.35 -3.41 9.87
N VAL A 99 0.68 -2.85 9.24
CA VAL A 99 1.63 -1.95 9.88
C VAL A 99 1.40 -0.53 9.37
N LEU A 100 1.08 0.38 10.28
CA LEU A 100 0.90 1.81 10.02
C LEU A 100 2.04 2.59 10.67
N ARG A 101 2.83 3.29 9.86
CA ARG A 101 3.96 4.09 10.33
C ARG A 101 3.57 5.55 10.65
N PRO A 102 4.44 6.36 11.29
CA PRO A 102 4.10 7.72 11.70
C PRO A 102 3.68 8.63 10.54
N GLY A 103 2.70 9.49 10.80
CA GLY A 103 2.19 10.46 9.83
C GLY A 103 1.25 9.87 8.77
N VAL A 104 0.95 8.57 8.83
CA VAL A 104 -0.02 7.95 7.92
C VAL A 104 -1.42 8.54 8.13
N GLU A 105 -2.08 8.86 7.02
CA GLU A 105 -3.50 9.21 6.97
C GLU A 105 -4.25 8.08 6.27
N VAL A 106 -5.20 7.47 6.97
CA VAL A 106 -6.03 6.40 6.45
C VAL A 106 -7.48 6.60 6.87
N GLY A 107 -8.44 6.15 6.07
CA GLY A 107 -9.82 6.00 6.49
C GLY A 107 -9.98 4.78 7.41
N ASP A 108 -10.95 3.91 7.11
CA ASP A 108 -11.18 2.71 7.90
C ASP A 108 -10.15 1.62 7.56
N VAL A 109 -9.62 0.96 8.60
CA VAL A 109 -8.69 -0.16 8.49
C VAL A 109 -9.35 -1.40 9.08
N LYS A 110 -9.52 -2.43 8.26
CA LYS A 110 -9.99 -3.76 8.67
C LYS A 110 -8.88 -4.78 8.44
N SER A 111 -8.49 -5.49 9.49
CA SER A 111 -7.48 -6.53 9.48
C SER A 111 -8.01 -7.77 10.19
N GLU A 112 -7.84 -8.95 9.59
CA GLU A 112 -8.10 -10.21 10.32
C GLU A 112 -6.91 -10.60 11.22
N GLY A 113 -5.75 -9.99 10.98
CA GLY A 113 -4.55 -10.07 11.81
C GLY A 113 -4.42 -8.95 12.84
N THR A 114 -3.18 -8.62 13.17
CA THR A 114 -2.81 -7.56 14.11
C THR A 114 -2.54 -6.26 13.38
N ILE A 115 -3.13 -5.17 13.87
CA ILE A 115 -2.82 -3.81 13.42
C ILE A 115 -1.73 -3.23 14.34
N PHE A 116 -0.56 -2.96 13.79
CA PHE A 116 0.53 -2.27 14.45
C PHE A 116 0.52 -0.79 14.08
N VAL A 117 0.35 0.08 15.06
CA VAL A 117 0.37 1.53 14.88
C VAL A 117 1.63 2.09 15.51
N TYR A 118 2.49 2.69 14.70
CA TYR A 118 3.71 3.35 15.16
C TYR A 118 3.54 4.87 15.15
N GLY A 119 3.74 5.49 16.31
CA GLY A 119 3.67 6.94 16.46
C GLY A 119 2.26 7.51 16.23
N LYS A 120 2.19 8.75 15.74
CA LYS A 120 0.93 9.44 15.49
C LYS A 120 0.43 9.14 14.08
N ILE A 121 -0.77 8.58 13.97
CA ILE A 121 -1.47 8.39 12.70
C ILE A 121 -2.83 9.11 12.75
N MET A 122 -3.41 9.35 11.58
CA MET A 122 -4.81 9.72 11.44
C MET A 122 -5.53 8.55 10.80
N SER A 123 -6.42 7.91 11.54
CA SER A 123 -7.24 6.80 11.04
C SER A 123 -8.72 7.07 11.29
N GLY A 124 -9.58 6.48 10.47
CA GLY A 124 -10.97 6.21 10.82
C GLY A 124 -11.06 5.10 11.88
N LYS A 125 -11.88 4.08 11.62
CA LYS A 125 -12.02 2.92 12.50
C LYS A 125 -10.89 1.93 12.27
N LEU A 126 -10.31 1.42 13.36
CA LEU A 126 -9.33 0.33 13.34
C LEU A 126 -10.00 -0.95 13.84
N LEU A 127 -10.24 -1.90 12.94
CA LEU A 127 -10.89 -3.18 13.19
C LEU A 127 -9.90 -4.30 12.92
N GLY A 128 -9.05 -4.60 13.89
CA GLY A 128 -8.11 -5.72 13.88
C GLY A 128 -8.54 -6.83 14.82
N ARG A 129 -8.02 -8.05 14.64
CA ARG A 129 -8.06 -9.07 15.71
C ARG A 129 -7.37 -8.56 16.97
N GLN A 130 -6.29 -7.81 16.79
CA GLN A 130 -5.61 -7.06 17.84
C GLN A 130 -5.12 -5.73 17.28
N VAL A 131 -5.11 -4.68 18.11
CA VAL A 131 -4.49 -3.40 17.76
C VAL A 131 -3.39 -3.12 18.78
N LYS A 132 -2.15 -2.97 18.30
CA LYS A 132 -0.97 -2.66 19.11
C LYS A 132 -0.47 -1.28 18.73
N VAL A 133 -0.61 -0.34 19.65
CA VAL A 133 -0.02 1.00 19.51
C VAL A 133 1.37 0.97 20.14
N LEU A 134 2.37 1.18 19.30
CA LEU A 134 3.78 1.16 19.67
C LEU A 134 4.29 2.60 19.72
N ARG A 135 4.87 2.96 20.87
CA ARG A 135 5.53 4.25 21.05
C ARG A 135 6.81 4.27 20.22
N ASP A 136 7.10 5.40 19.58
CA ASP A 136 8.39 5.62 18.94
C ASP A 136 9.48 5.52 20.03
N PRO A 137 10.47 4.61 19.91
CA PRO A 137 11.53 4.47 20.91
C PRO A 137 12.49 5.66 20.94
N ARG A 138 12.31 6.68 20.08
CA ARG A 138 13.15 7.89 20.03
C ARG A 138 12.57 9.09 20.81
N ILE A 139 11.53 8.88 21.62
CA ILE A 139 10.94 9.89 22.52
C ILE A 139 10.80 9.33 23.93
#